data_AF-A0A535HJV6-F1
#
_entry.id   AF-A0A535HJV6-F1
#
_cell.length_a   1.000
_cell.length_b   1.000
_cell.length_c   1.000
_cell.angle_alpha   90.00
_cell.angle_beta   90.00
_cell.angle_gamma   90.00
#
_symmetry.space_group_name_H-M   'P 1'
#
loop_
_entity.id
_entity.type
_entity.pdbx_description
1 polymer ?
#
loop_
_entity_poly.entity_id
_entity_poly.type
_entity_poly.pdbx_seq_one_letter_code
_entity_poly.pdbx_strand_id
1 'polypeptide(L)' 'AGKTGTAENRPGEAPHGWFVGFAPAQNPTVVVAVVVENAADGGVTAAPLGGAVMRAALGK' A
#
# COMPACT_ATOMS: atom_id res chain seq x y z
N ALA A 1 0.43 -4.30 10.27
CA ALA A 1 0.38 -5.48 9.39
C ALA A 1 -0.20 -5.05 8.05
N GLY A 2 0.07 -5.76 6.97
CA GLY A 2 -0.50 -5.40 5.67
C GLY A 2 -0.22 -6.44 4.60
N LYS A 3 -0.90 -6.28 3.47
CA LYS A 3 -0.77 -7.14 2.30
C LYS A 3 -0.53 -6.28 1.06
N THR A 4 0.38 -6.77 0.22
CA THR A 4 0.67 -6.21 -1.09
C THR A 4 -0.16 -6.88 -2.16
N GLY A 5 -0.41 -6.16 -3.25
CA GLY A 5 -1.02 -6.69 -4.46
C GLY A 5 -0.46 -6.01 -5.70
N THR A 6 -0.64 -6.68 -6.81
CA THR A 6 -0.45 -6.13 -8.15
C THR A 6 -1.75 -6.37 -8.89
N ALA A 7 -2.32 -5.31 -9.47
CA ALA A 7 -3.54 -5.41 -10.26
C ALA A 7 -3.19 -5.23 -11.74
N GLU A 8 -3.61 -6.19 -12.57
CA GLU A 8 -3.48 -6.07 -14.03
C GLU A 8 -4.17 -4.80 -14.53
N ASN A 9 -3.57 -4.18 -15.54
CA ASN A 9 -4.11 -3.02 -16.23
C ASN A 9 -4.41 -3.38 -17.70
N ARG A 10 -4.88 -2.42 -18.50
CA ARG A 10 -5.15 -2.59 -19.92
C ARG A 10 -3.93 -3.19 -20.64
N PRO A 11 -4.15 -4.03 -21.67
CA PRO A 11 -3.05 -4.60 -22.44
C PRO A 11 -2.06 -3.53 -22.91
N GLY A 12 -0.78 -3.73 -22.61
CA GLY A 12 0.30 -2.79 -22.96
C GLY A 12 0.56 -1.69 -21.93
N GLU A 13 -0.27 -1.55 -20.90
CA GLU A 13 -0.01 -0.65 -19.77
C GLU A 13 0.64 -1.43 -18.60
N ALA A 14 1.45 -0.73 -17.80
CA ALA A 14 2.01 -1.33 -16.59
C ALA A 14 0.90 -1.62 -15.57
N PRO A 15 0.99 -2.71 -14.79
CA PRO A 15 0.00 -3.01 -13.76
C PRO A 15 0.06 -2.02 -12.60
N HIS A 16 -1.00 -1.94 -11.80
CA HIS A 16 -1.07 -1.07 -10.62
C HIS A 16 -0.50 -1.72 -9.37
N GLY A 17 0.17 -0.93 -8.55
CA GLY A 17 0.74 -1.36 -7.28
C GLY A 17 -0.27 -1.12 -6.16
N TRP A 18 -0.54 -2.15 -5.36
CA TRP A 18 -1.49 -2.10 -4.26
C TRP A 18 -0.83 -2.41 -2.93
N PHE A 19 -1.30 -1.71 -1.91
CA PHE A 19 -1.05 -2.05 -0.52
C PHE A 19 -2.27 -1.72 0.33
N VAL A 20 -2.66 -2.64 1.21
CA VAL A 20 -3.65 -2.39 2.27
C VAL A 20 -3.08 -2.87 3.59
N GLY A 21 -3.17 -2.05 4.62
CA GLY A 21 -2.65 -2.40 5.94
C GLY A 21 -3.30 -1.61 7.07
N PHE A 22 -3.05 -2.09 8.28
CA PHE A 22 -3.52 -1.48 9.51
C PHE A 22 -2.39 -1.41 10.55
N ALA A 23 -2.47 -0.41 11.43
CA ALA A 23 -1.52 -0.22 12.51
C ALA A 23 -2.14 0.48 13.73
N PRO A 24 -1.61 0.26 14.96
CA PRO A 24 -0.67 -0.79 15.36
C PRO A 24 -1.20 -2.22 15.11
N ALA A 25 -0.33 -3.23 15.07
CA ALA A 25 -0.77 -4.60 14.74
C ALA A 25 -1.62 -5.24 15.85
N GLN A 26 -1.30 -4.96 17.11
CA GLN A 26 -1.96 -5.58 18.28
C GLN A 26 -3.26 -4.88 18.65
N ASN A 27 -3.34 -3.55 18.48
CA ASN A 27 -4.54 -2.76 18.74
C ASN A 27 -4.70 -1.70 17.62
N PRO A 28 -5.29 -2.06 16.47
CA PRO A 28 -5.32 -1.20 15.29
C PRO A 28 -6.18 0.04 15.51
N THR A 29 -5.66 1.20 15.12
CA THR A 29 -6.38 2.49 15.18
C THR A 29 -6.39 3.23 13.85
N VAL A 30 -5.58 2.79 12.88
CA VAL A 30 -5.47 3.36 11.54
C VAL A 30 -5.49 2.25 10.50
N VAL A 31 -6.20 2.48 9.39
CA VAL A 31 -6.16 1.66 8.17
C VAL A 31 -5.75 2.55 7.00
N VAL A 32 -4.89 2.02 6.13
CA VAL A 32 -4.42 2.70 4.92
C VAL A 32 -4.54 1.75 3.73
N ALA A 33 -5.10 2.26 2.63
CA ALA A 33 -5.05 1.64 1.31
C ALA A 33 -4.32 2.59 0.35
N VAL A 34 -3.36 2.05 -0.40
CA VAL A 34 -2.58 2.78 -1.40
C VAL A 34 -2.70 2.08 -2.75
N VAL A 35 -2.97 2.88 -3.78
CA VAL A 35 -2.89 2.50 -5.17
C VAL A 35 -1.84 3.39 -5.83
N VAL A 36 -0.91 2.77 -6.54
CA VAL A 36 0.02 3.47 -7.41
C VAL A 36 -0.29 3.04 -8.84
N GLU A 37 -0.75 3.99 -9.66
CA GLU A 37 -1.05 3.72 -11.05
C GLU A 37 0.22 3.35 -11.83
N ASN A 38 0.11 2.41 -12.76
CA ASN A 38 1.22 1.98 -13.63
C ASN A 38 2.55 1.62 -12.92
N ALA A 39 2.46 0.97 -11.76
CA ALA A 39 3.58 0.57 -10.92
C ALA A 39 3.50 -0.92 -10.51
N ALA A 40 4.24 -1.79 -11.20
CA ALA A 40 3.98 -3.23 -11.21
C ALA A 40 4.13 -3.98 -9.88
N ASP A 41 5.01 -3.57 -8.98
CA ASP A 41 5.23 -4.29 -7.71
C ASP A 41 4.70 -3.47 -6.52
N GLY A 42 3.57 -3.89 -5.96
CA GLY A 42 2.97 -3.24 -4.79
C GLY A 42 3.83 -3.31 -3.52
N GLY A 43 4.75 -4.27 -3.41
CA GLY A 43 5.71 -4.35 -2.32
C GLY A 43 6.85 -3.36 -2.43
N VAL A 44 7.28 -3.03 -3.65
CA VAL A 44 8.32 -2.03 -3.91
C VAL A 44 7.76 -0.61 -3.94
N THR A 45 6.51 -0.44 -4.39
CA THR A 45 5.92 0.89 -4.65
C THR A 45 4.88 1.30 -3.60
N ALA A 46 3.76 0.59 -3.49
CA ALA A 46 2.65 0.96 -2.64
C ALA A 46 2.92 0.73 -1.14
N ALA A 47 3.64 -0.33 -0.77
CA ALA A 47 3.89 -0.67 0.63
C ALA A 47 4.77 0.35 1.39
N PRO A 48 5.89 0.87 0.84
CA PRO A 48 6.66 1.91 1.50
C PRO A 48 5.84 3.19 1.73
N LEU A 49 4.99 3.57 0.77
CA LEU A 49 4.09 4.72 0.88
C LEU A 49 3.05 4.51 1.98
N GLY A 50 2.41 3.34 2.00
CA GLY A 50 1.45 2.97 3.06
C GLY A 50 2.09 2.99 4.44
N GLY A 51 3.33 2.54 4.57
CA GLY A 51 4.11 2.63 5.79
C GLY A 51 4.40 4.07 6.23
N ALA A 52 4.73 4.96 5.30
CA ALA A 52 4.95 6.38 5.60
C ALA A 52 3.68 7.08 6.09
N VAL A 53 2.54 6.85 5.42
CA VAL A 53 1.24 7.41 5.82
C VAL A 53 0.83 6.90 7.21
N MET A 54 0.98 5.59 7.47
CA MET A 54 0.66 5.03 8.78
C MET A 54 1.53 5.62 9.90
N ARG A 55 2.83 5.85 9.66
CA ARG A 55 3.71 6.50 10.65
C ARG A 55 3.25 7.92 10.96
N ALA A 56 3.01 8.72 9.92
CA ALA A 56 2.50 10.08 10.08
C ALA A 56 1.16 10.12 10.82
N ALA A 57 0.21 9.24 10.48
CA ALA A 57 -1.10 9.17 11.13
C ALA A 57 -1.03 8.76 12.61
N LEU A 58 0.01 8.01 12.99
CA LEU A 58 0.24 7.58 14.37
C LEU A 58 1.14 8.55 15.16
N GLY A 59 1.57 9.67 14.56
CA GLY A 59 2.48 10.64 15.19
C GLY A 59 3.88 10.07 15.42
N LYS A 60 4.37 9.23 14.50
CA LYS A 60 5.68 8.55 14.57
C LYS A 60 6.56 8.88 13.38
#